data_AF-A0A7I9VJS9-F1
#
_entry.id   AF-A0A7I9VJS9-F1
#
_cell.length_a   1.000
_cell.length_b   1.000
_cell.length_c   1.000
_cell.angle_alpha   90.00
_cell.angle_beta   90.00
_cell.angle_gamma   90.00
#
_symmetry.space_group_name_H-M   'P 1'
#
loop_
_entity.id
_entity.type
_entity.pdbx_description
1 polymer ?
#
loop_
_entity_poly.entity_id
_entity_poly.type
_entity_poly.pdbx_seq_one_letter_code
_entity_poly.pdbx_strand_id
1 'polypeptide(L)'
;MPRPTGTIEEIIVAAVSQAIAKISPAIQRHVAELAAQELEKNLNVNGNSGRARRGPRRARARGADLTKWVADRRARRVPKFVIEATGLDTKRKIVAKFGEDAAFEKGKPLPKPSKAA
;
A
#
# COMPACT_ATOMS: atom_id res chain seq x y z
N MET A 1 2.55 -65.05 -0.06
CA MET A 1 1.70 -63.85 -0.25
C MET A 1 0.73 -63.77 0.91
N PRO A 2 0.84 -62.79 1.81
CA PRO A 2 -0.13 -62.61 2.89
C PRO A 2 -1.46 -62.14 2.28
N ARG A 3 -2.56 -62.81 2.60
CA ARG A 3 -3.91 -62.37 2.22
C ARG A 3 -4.38 -61.31 3.21
N PRO A 4 -4.99 -60.19 2.76
CA PRO A 4 -5.59 -59.23 3.68
C PRO A 4 -6.77 -59.89 4.39
N THR A 5 -6.73 -59.95 5.73
CA THR A 5 -7.78 -60.53 6.60
C THR A 5 -8.75 -59.48 7.13
N GLY A 6 -8.78 -58.29 6.53
CA GLY A 6 -9.66 -57.18 6.92
C GLY A 6 -11.02 -57.25 6.26
N THR A 7 -12.01 -56.59 6.85
CA THR A 7 -13.34 -56.42 6.23
C THR A 7 -13.21 -55.62 4.92
N ILE A 8 -14.17 -55.77 4.01
CA ILE A 8 -14.16 -55.06 2.72
C ILE A 8 -14.03 -53.54 2.92
N GLU A 9 -14.65 -53.02 3.97
CA GLU A 9 -14.59 -51.61 4.36
C GLU A 9 -13.17 -51.16 4.71
N GLU A 10 -12.41 -51.98 5.45
CA GLU A 10 -11.00 -51.68 5.79
C GLU A 10 -10.12 -51.64 4.54
N ILE A 11 -10.37 -52.54 3.58
CA ILE A 11 -9.65 -52.57 2.31
C ILE A 11 -9.93 -51.31 1.49
N ILE A 12 -11.19 -50.87 1.44
CA ILE A 12 -11.60 -49.64 0.75
C ILE A 12 -10.96 -48.41 1.41
N VAL A 13 -11.02 -48.30 2.73
CA VAL A 13 -10.43 -47.18 3.48
C VAL A 13 -8.91 -47.13 3.28
N ALA A 14 -8.23 -48.27 3.30
CA ALA A 14 -6.80 -48.35 3.05
C ALA A 14 -6.44 -47.91 1.62
N ALA A 15 -7.20 -48.34 0.63
CA ALA A 15 -6.98 -47.96 -0.77
C ALA A 15 -7.21 -46.46 -1.01
N VAL A 16 -8.30 -45.91 -0.46
CA VAL A 16 -8.61 -44.47 -0.55
C VAL A 16 -7.55 -43.64 0.17
N SER A 17 -7.11 -44.07 1.34
CA SER A 17 -6.06 -43.38 2.11
C SER A 17 -4.73 -43.31 1.34
N GLN A 18 -4.35 -44.40 0.66
CA GLN A 18 -3.17 -44.41 -0.19
C GLN A 18 -3.31 -43.50 -1.41
N ALA A 19 -4.49 -43.45 -2.03
CA ALA A 19 -4.75 -42.54 -3.15
C ALA A 19 -4.65 -41.07 -2.72
N ILE A 20 -5.26 -40.72 -1.58
CA ILE A 20 -5.20 -39.37 -1.01
C ILE A 20 -3.77 -38.99 -0.65
N ALA A 21 -3.00 -39.89 -0.02
CA ALA A 21 -1.60 -39.64 0.32
C ALA A 21 -0.73 -39.32 -0.91
N LYS A 22 -1.02 -39.93 -2.07
CA LYS A 22 -0.32 -39.68 -3.33
C LYS A 22 -0.68 -38.33 -3.96
N ILE A 23 -1.95 -37.92 -3.86
CA ILE A 23 -2.47 -36.72 -4.53
C ILE A 23 -2.31 -35.46 -3.66
N SER A 24 -2.31 -35.60 -2.34
CA SER A 24 -2.22 -34.50 -1.37
C SER A 24 -1.05 -33.53 -1.63
N PRO A 25 0.19 -33.96 -1.92
CA PRO A 25 1.28 -33.04 -2.21
C PRO A 25 1.07 -32.18 -3.47
N ALA A 26 0.40 -32.73 -4.49
CA ALA A 26 0.10 -31.99 -5.71
C ALA A 26 -0.98 -30.93 -5.46
N ILE A 27 -2.02 -31.27 -4.69
CA ILE A 27 -3.05 -30.31 -4.26
C ILE A 27 -2.42 -29.21 -3.40
N GLN A 28 -1.56 -29.57 -2.45
CA GLN A 28 -0.85 -28.59 -1.61
C GLN A 28 -0.04 -27.60 -2.44
N ARG A 29 0.70 -28.08 -3.45
CA ARG A 29 1.45 -27.21 -4.38
C ARG A 29 0.53 -26.27 -5.15
N HIS A 30 -0.58 -26.79 -5.67
CA HIS A 30 -1.53 -25.98 -6.43
C HIS A 30 -2.21 -24.91 -5.56
N VAL A 31 -2.61 -25.26 -4.33
CA VAL A 31 -3.18 -24.31 -3.37
C VAL A 31 -2.15 -23.26 -2.96
N ALA A 32 -0.89 -23.64 -2.73
CA ALA A 32 0.19 -22.71 -2.43
C ALA A 32 0.46 -21.74 -3.59
N GLU A 33 0.41 -22.23 -4.84
CA GLU A 33 0.56 -21.41 -6.03
C GLU A 33 -0.61 -20.42 -6.20
N LEU A 34 -1.84 -20.87 -6.03
CA LEU A 34 -3.02 -19.99 -6.06
C LEU A 34 -2.98 -18.94 -4.95
N ALA A 35 -2.56 -19.33 -3.74
CA ALA A 35 -2.39 -18.39 -2.63
C ALA A 35 -1.28 -17.37 -2.93
N ALA A 36 -0.16 -17.78 -3.52
CA ALA A 36 0.90 -16.87 -3.95
C ALA A 36 0.41 -15.87 -5.01
N GLN A 37 -0.36 -16.34 -6.01
CA GLN A 37 -0.94 -15.48 -7.04
C GLN A 37 -1.94 -14.47 -6.45
N GLU A 38 -2.80 -14.89 -5.52
CA GLU A 38 -3.74 -13.98 -4.86
C GLU A 38 -3.02 -12.96 -3.96
N LEU A 39 -1.95 -13.36 -3.27
CA LEU A 39 -1.10 -12.44 -2.53
C LEU A 39 -0.43 -11.44 -3.47
N GLU A 40 0.13 -11.88 -4.60
CA GLU A 40 0.72 -10.98 -5.60
C GLU A 40 -0.29 -10.00 -6.18
N LYS A 41 -1.52 -10.42 -6.48
CA LYS A 41 -2.59 -9.51 -6.93
C LYS A 41 -2.92 -8.47 -5.87
N ASN A 42 -3.11 -8.88 -4.61
CA ASN A 42 -3.42 -7.98 -3.50
C ASN A 42 -2.26 -7.03 -3.16
N LEU A 43 -1.03 -7.50 -3.30
CA LEU A 43 0.18 -6.69 -3.13
C LEU A 43 0.38 -5.72 -4.30
N ASN A 44 0.10 -6.13 -5.55
CA ASN A 44 0.20 -5.25 -6.72
C ASN A 44 -0.88 -4.15 -6.72
N VAL A 45 -2.09 -4.44 -6.21
CA VAL A 45 -3.14 -3.41 -6.01
C VAL A 45 -2.72 -2.36 -4.98
N ASN A 46 -1.92 -2.75 -3.97
CA ASN A 46 -1.36 -1.83 -2.96
C ASN A 46 0.05 -1.32 -3.31
N GLY A 47 0.65 -1.82 -4.38
CA GLY A 47 2.11 -1.86 -4.55
C GLY A 47 2.59 -1.55 -5.95
N ASN A 48 1.93 -0.63 -6.66
CA ASN A 48 2.56 0.09 -7.78
C ASN A 48 3.68 1.02 -7.28
N SER A 49 4.66 0.46 -6.58
CA SER A 49 5.99 1.02 -6.41
C SER A 49 6.96 -0.02 -6.98
N GLY A 50 7.18 0.10 -8.29
CA GLY A 50 8.12 -0.71 -9.03
C GLY A 50 9.44 -0.90 -8.31
N ARG A 51 9.85 -2.17 -8.30
CA ARG A 51 11.15 -2.72 -7.93
C ARG A 51 12.32 -1.80 -8.32
N ALA A 52 12.92 -1.15 -7.33
CA ALA A 52 14.32 -0.76 -7.38
C ALA A 52 14.96 -1.10 -6.03
N ARG A 53 15.82 -2.11 -6.04
CA ARG A 53 16.70 -2.47 -4.92
C ARG A 53 17.52 -1.23 -4.53
N ARG A 54 17.07 -0.49 -3.51
CA ARG A 54 17.84 0.55 -2.84
C ARG A 54 17.94 0.14 -1.39
N GLY A 55 19.17 0.06 -0.89
CA GLY A 55 19.50 -0.39 0.48
C GLY A 55 18.72 0.35 1.57
N PRO A 56 18.90 -0.03 2.84
CA PRO A 56 18.03 0.38 3.94
C PRO A 56 18.06 1.91 4.09
N ARG A 57 17.14 2.58 3.39
CA ARG A 57 16.87 3.99 3.59
C ARG A 57 16.16 4.05 4.92
N ARG A 58 16.89 4.49 5.95
CA ARG A 58 16.33 4.96 7.22
C ARG A 58 14.97 5.57 6.92
N ALA A 59 13.91 4.93 7.41
CA ALA A 59 12.56 5.45 7.30
C ALA A 59 12.62 6.86 7.89
N ARG A 60 12.65 7.89 7.03
CA ARG A 60 12.51 9.26 7.50
C ARG A 60 11.16 9.29 8.15
N ALA A 61 11.16 9.53 9.46
CA ALA A 61 9.97 9.73 10.25
C ALA A 61 8.97 10.53 9.41
N ARG A 62 7.80 9.93 9.15
CA ARG A 62 6.70 10.60 8.45
C ARG A 62 6.52 11.92 9.20
N GLY A 63 6.84 13.03 8.52
CA GLY A 63 6.99 14.33 9.15
C GLY A 63 5.79 14.63 10.03
N ALA A 64 6.06 15.14 11.23
CA ALA A 64 5.06 15.59 12.19
C ALA A 64 3.91 16.29 11.46
N ASP A 65 2.67 16.01 11.88
CA ASP A 65 1.46 16.61 11.31
C ASP A 65 1.62 18.13 11.23
N LEU A 66 1.87 18.60 10.01
CA LEU A 66 2.24 19.99 9.78
C LEU A 66 0.95 20.83 9.89
N THR A 67 0.76 21.46 11.05
CA THR A 67 -0.42 22.29 11.33
C THR A 67 -0.35 23.66 10.67
N LYS A 68 0.87 24.13 10.34
CA LYS A 68 1.16 25.40 9.70
C LYS A 68 2.12 25.25 8.54
N TRP A 69 1.82 25.92 7.44
CA TRP A 69 2.68 25.99 6.27
C TRP A 69 2.75 27.43 5.76
N VAL A 70 3.93 27.87 5.38
CA VAL A 70 4.17 29.22 4.86
C VAL A 70 4.74 29.10 3.47
N ALA A 71 4.30 29.95 2.55
CA ALA A 71 4.83 30.03 1.18
C ALA A 71 6.21 30.72 1.10
N ASP A 72 7.11 30.40 2.03
CA ASP A 72 8.44 30.99 2.14
C ASP A 72 9.44 30.35 1.17
N ARG A 73 10.65 30.90 1.00
CA ARG A 73 11.68 30.33 0.10
C ARG A 73 12.08 28.89 0.46
N ARG A 74 11.93 28.47 1.71
CA ARG A 74 12.30 27.14 2.22
C ARG A 74 11.21 26.09 1.97
N ALA A 75 9.98 26.50 1.71
CA ALA A 75 8.88 25.62 1.40
C ALA A 75 9.16 24.84 0.10
N ARG A 76 9.35 23.54 0.25
CA ARG A 76 9.64 22.61 -0.86
C ARG A 76 8.38 22.04 -1.49
N ARG A 77 7.43 21.60 -0.67
CA ARG A 77 6.19 20.94 -1.09
C ARG A 77 4.99 21.63 -0.45
N VAL A 78 3.89 21.73 -1.19
CA VAL A 78 2.60 22.17 -0.69
C VAL A 78 1.94 21.01 0.08
N PRO A 79 1.60 21.17 1.37
CA PRO A 79 0.91 20.15 2.15
C PRO A 79 -0.52 19.96 1.71
N LYS A 80 -1.07 18.77 1.97
CA LYS A 80 -2.42 18.37 1.52
C LYS A 80 -3.51 19.34 1.99
N PHE A 81 -3.46 19.80 3.25
CA PHE A 81 -4.47 20.71 3.79
C PHE A 81 -4.51 22.05 3.06
N VAL A 82 -3.37 22.52 2.53
CA VAL A 82 -3.31 23.76 1.74
C VAL A 82 -3.92 23.53 0.36
N ILE A 83 -3.67 22.37 -0.25
CA ILE A 83 -4.28 21.99 -1.54
C ILE A 83 -5.80 21.84 -1.38
N GLU A 84 -6.26 21.17 -0.33
CA GLU A 84 -7.69 20.99 -0.03
C GLU A 84 -8.39 22.33 0.23
N ALA A 85 -7.73 23.29 0.89
CA ALA A 85 -8.29 24.61 1.15
C ALA A 85 -8.25 25.55 -0.08
N THR A 86 -7.21 25.48 -0.92
CA THR A 86 -6.99 26.45 -2.00
C THR A 86 -7.33 25.94 -3.40
N GLY A 87 -7.38 24.62 -3.58
CA GLY A 87 -7.40 23.96 -4.90
C GLY A 87 -6.09 24.05 -5.67
N LEU A 88 -5.01 24.58 -5.07
CA LEU A 88 -3.73 24.82 -5.75
C LEU A 88 -2.68 23.79 -5.32
N ASP A 89 -2.15 23.07 -6.29
CA ASP A 89 -1.20 21.96 -6.12
C ASP A 89 0.27 22.38 -5.96
N THR A 90 0.60 23.59 -6.43
CA THR A 90 1.98 24.05 -6.60
C THR A 90 2.21 25.36 -5.86
N LYS A 91 3.38 25.47 -5.22
CA LYS A 91 3.79 26.67 -4.48
C LYS A 91 3.75 27.91 -5.36
N ARG A 92 4.13 27.80 -6.63
CA ARG A 92 4.07 28.90 -7.60
C ARG A 92 2.65 29.46 -7.76
N LYS A 93 1.63 28.61 -7.88
CA LYS A 93 0.24 29.05 -7.98
C LYS A 93 -0.23 29.71 -6.68
N ILE A 94 0.18 29.18 -5.53
CA ILE A 94 -0.14 29.77 -4.23
C ILE A 94 0.47 31.16 -4.10
N VAL A 95 1.77 31.32 -4.40
CA VAL A 95 2.45 32.61 -4.36
C VAL A 95 1.79 33.61 -5.33
N ALA A 96 1.40 33.16 -6.53
CA ALA A 96 0.70 34.02 -7.49
C ALA A 96 -0.67 34.54 -6.99
N LYS A 97 -1.38 33.75 -6.15
CA LYS A 97 -2.72 34.10 -5.65
C LYS A 97 -2.70 34.78 -4.27
N PHE A 98 -1.78 34.39 -3.40
CA PHE A 98 -1.75 34.79 -1.99
C PHE A 98 -0.53 35.61 -1.62
N GLY A 99 0.44 35.79 -2.53
CA GLY A 99 1.69 36.50 -2.28
C GLY A 99 2.79 35.62 -1.71
N GLU A 100 4.00 36.16 -1.66
CA GLU A 100 5.12 35.56 -0.94
C GLU A 100 4.83 35.55 0.58
N ASP A 101 5.35 34.54 1.28
CA ASP A 101 5.19 34.36 2.74
C ASP A 101 3.74 34.21 3.25
N ALA A 102 2.80 33.89 2.37
CA ALA A 102 1.43 33.55 2.76
C ALA A 102 1.39 32.36 3.73
N ALA A 103 0.82 32.57 4.92
CA ALA A 103 0.71 31.56 5.96
C ALA A 103 -0.65 30.87 5.95
N PHE A 104 -0.63 29.53 5.94
CA PHE A 104 -1.80 28.66 5.97
C PHE A 104 -1.75 27.81 7.24
N GLU A 105 -2.84 27.82 8.01
CA GLU A 105 -2.99 27.01 9.22
C GLU A 105 -4.22 26.11 9.08
N LYS A 106 -4.08 24.84 9.48
CA LYS A 106 -5.15 23.85 9.36
C LYS A 106 -6.36 24.30 10.20
N GLY A 107 -7.53 24.40 9.57
CA GLY A 107 -8.78 24.81 10.22
C GLY A 107 -8.98 26.32 10.38
N LYS A 108 -8.01 27.15 9.96
CA LYS A 108 -8.18 28.61 9.90
C LYS A 108 -8.63 29.06 8.51
N PRO A 109 -9.31 30.23 8.42
CA PRO A 109 -9.67 30.80 7.12
C PRO A 109 -8.42 31.05 6.28
N LEU A 110 -8.62 31.00 4.96
CA LEU A 110 -7.57 31.26 3.98
C LEU A 110 -6.98 32.67 4.17
N PRO A 111 -5.65 32.84 3.98
CA PRO A 111 -5.05 34.16 3.96
C PRO A 111 -5.68 34.99 2.85
N LYS A 112 -5.72 36.32 3.03
CA LYS A 112 -6.28 37.22 2.02
C LYS A 112 -5.49 37.03 0.72
N PRO A 113 -6.16 36.85 -0.43
CA PRO A 113 -5.46 36.81 -1.70
C PRO A 113 -4.72 38.14 -1.88
N SER A 114 -3.44 38.07 -2.20
CA SER A 114 -2.70 39.26 -2.56
C SER A 114 -3.32 39.76 -3.85
N LYS A 115 -3.84 41.00 -3.85
CA LYS A 115 -4.18 41.68 -5.11
C LYS A 115 -2.86 41.81 -5.86
N ALA A 116 -2.61 40.90 -6.83
CA ALA A 116 -1.53 41.09 -7.77
C ALA A 116 -1.79 42.42 -8.49
N ALA A 117 -0.85 43.36 -8.37
CA ALA A 117 -0.70 44.47 -9.29
C ALA A 117 -0.04 43.96 -10.58
#